data_AF-A0A938DVI9-F1
#
_entry.id   AF-A0A938DVI9-F1
#
_cell.length_a   1.000
_cell.length_b   1.000
_cell.length_c   1.000
_cell.angle_alpha   90.00
_cell.angle_beta   90.00
_cell.angle_gamma   90.00
#
_symmetry.space_group_name_H-M   'P 1'
#
loop_
_entity.id
_entity.type
_entity.pdbx_description
1 polymer ?
#
loop_
_entity_poly.entity_id
_entity_poly.type
_entity_poly.pdbx_seq_one_letter_code
_entity_poly.pdbx_strand_id
1 'polypeptide(L)'
;MEMIARLALVAVVAVCACATGCTEDRTETEVDWSLASPPTGREVNVRAEFGGSSCSEFKDWGVAETSSSVTIRATAEFFGNECTADLVVEPMSIVLDEPLGDRRLLGCRPESVVTAGSNRPTVDDCRETAS
;
A
#
# COMPACT_ATOMS: atom_id res chain seq x y z
N MET A 1 29.98 31.05 57.08
CA MET A 1 28.77 30.20 57.22
C MET A 1 27.61 31.13 57.43
N GLU A 2 26.77 31.32 56.41
CA GLU A 2 25.31 31.39 56.53
C GLU A 2 24.74 31.50 55.11
N MET A 3 24.06 30.41 54.73
CA MET A 3 23.23 30.28 53.54
C MET A 3 22.07 31.27 53.62
N ILE A 4 21.62 31.83 52.50
CA ILE A 4 20.19 31.90 52.15
C ILE A 4 20.11 31.96 50.63
N ALA A 5 19.78 30.81 50.05
CA ALA A 5 19.33 30.66 48.69
C ALA A 5 18.02 31.43 48.50
N ARG A 6 17.89 32.17 47.39
CA ARG A 6 16.59 32.66 46.92
C ARG A 6 16.33 32.10 45.53
N LEU A 7 15.49 31.08 45.53
CA LEU A 7 14.82 30.49 44.38
C LEU A 7 14.13 31.59 43.56
N ALA A 8 14.43 31.66 42.27
CA ALA A 8 13.55 32.26 41.28
C ALA A 8 13.12 31.14 40.32
N LEU A 9 12.08 30.41 40.73
CA LEU A 9 11.40 29.43 39.90
C LEU A 9 10.56 30.20 38.87
N VAL A 10 11.12 30.44 37.69
CA VAL A 10 10.36 30.99 36.56
C VAL A 10 9.57 29.84 35.93
N ALA A 11 8.32 29.69 36.34
CA ALA A 11 7.37 28.78 35.73
C ALA A 11 6.95 29.33 34.36
N VAL A 12 7.61 28.85 33.30
CA VAL A 12 7.14 29.06 31.92
C VAL A 12 6.02 28.05 31.68
N VAL A 13 4.78 28.49 31.86
CA VAL A 13 3.59 27.74 31.41
C VAL A 13 3.56 27.84 29.89
N ALA A 14 4.26 26.92 29.22
CA ALA A 14 4.10 26.71 27.79
C ALA A 14 2.72 26.08 27.57
N VAL A 15 1.76 26.89 27.16
CA VAL A 15 0.47 26.42 26.64
C VAL A 15 0.80 25.70 25.33
N CYS A 16 0.96 24.38 25.38
CA CYS A 16 0.88 23.53 24.20
C CYS A 16 -0.54 23.66 23.65
N ALA A 17 -0.73 24.59 22.71
CA ALA A 17 -1.85 24.56 21.81
C ALA A 17 -1.71 23.28 20.97
N CYS A 18 -2.28 22.18 21.46
CA CYS A 18 -2.51 21.01 20.65
C CYS A 18 -3.45 21.46 19.53
N ALA A 19 -2.88 21.84 18.39
CA ALA A 19 -3.61 21.85 17.14
C ALA A 19 -4.03 20.40 16.91
N THR A 20 -5.20 20.02 17.43
CA THR A 20 -5.92 18.84 17.00
C THR A 20 -6.36 19.13 15.58
N GLY A 21 -5.40 19.01 14.64
CA GLY A 21 -5.73 18.77 13.25
C GLY A 21 -6.56 17.50 13.27
N CYS A 22 -7.81 17.59 12.83
CA CYS A 22 -8.59 16.42 12.46
C CYS A 22 -7.88 15.79 11.25
N THR A 23 -6.81 15.04 11.51
CA THR A 23 -6.26 14.14 10.50
C THR A 23 -7.31 13.06 10.35
N GLU A 24 -7.94 13.04 9.17
CA GLU A 24 -8.78 11.92 8.79
C GLU A 24 -7.92 10.66 8.85
N ASP A 25 -8.35 9.66 9.61
CA ASP A 25 -7.58 8.43 9.77
C ASP A 25 -7.47 7.74 8.39
N ARG A 26 -6.26 7.76 7.83
CA ARG A 26 -5.93 7.07 6.59
C ARG A 26 -5.31 5.71 6.91
N THR A 27 -5.78 4.67 6.25
CA THR A 27 -5.26 3.31 6.37
C THR A 27 -4.72 2.85 5.03
N GLU A 28 -3.43 2.56 4.98
CA GLU A 28 -2.78 1.96 3.82
C GLU A 28 -3.09 0.47 3.77
N THR A 29 -3.52 0.01 2.61
CA THR A 29 -3.86 -1.39 2.37
C THR A 29 -3.34 -1.79 1.00
N GLU A 30 -2.63 -2.92 0.93
CA GLU A 30 -2.27 -3.51 -0.37
C GLU A 30 -3.56 -3.90 -1.09
N VAL A 31 -3.70 -3.61 -2.38
CA VAL A 31 -4.88 -3.87 -3.21
C VAL A 31 -4.60 -4.87 -4.32
N ASP A 32 -5.65 -5.48 -4.86
CA ASP A 32 -5.54 -6.42 -5.96
C ASP A 32 -5.06 -5.74 -7.24
N TRP A 33 -4.32 -6.48 -8.06
CA TRP A 33 -3.96 -6.06 -9.40
C TRP A 33 -4.03 -7.21 -10.38
N SER A 34 -4.20 -6.87 -11.66
CA SER A 34 -4.19 -7.82 -12.77
C SER A 34 -3.33 -7.31 -13.91
N LEU A 35 -2.90 -8.20 -14.80
CA LEU A 35 -2.23 -7.82 -16.04
C LEU A 35 -3.21 -7.11 -16.97
N ALA A 36 -2.86 -5.91 -17.41
CA ALA A 36 -3.61 -5.18 -18.43
C ALA A 36 -3.34 -5.76 -19.84
N SER A 37 -2.17 -6.36 -20.04
CA SER A 37 -1.78 -7.07 -21.26
C SER A 37 -0.66 -8.09 -20.99
N PRO A 38 -0.41 -9.05 -21.90
CA PRO A 38 0.71 -9.99 -21.75
C PRO A 38 2.05 -9.24 -21.63
N PRO A 39 2.94 -9.63 -20.68
CA PRO A 39 4.26 -9.04 -20.55
C PRO A 39 5.09 -9.19 -21.82
N THR A 40 5.85 -8.16 -22.18
CA THR A 40 6.69 -8.18 -23.39
C THR A 40 8.08 -7.64 -23.06
N GLY A 41 9.09 -8.52 -23.14
CA GLY A 41 10.46 -8.14 -22.79
C GLY A 41 10.56 -7.66 -21.35
N ARG A 42 10.85 -6.37 -21.16
CA ARG A 42 10.96 -5.71 -19.85
C ARG A 42 9.67 -5.02 -19.41
N GLU A 43 8.65 -4.97 -20.25
CA GLU A 43 7.43 -4.22 -19.98
C GLU A 43 6.36 -5.13 -19.39
N VAL A 44 5.87 -4.75 -18.20
CA VAL A 44 4.75 -5.40 -17.52
C VAL A 44 3.67 -4.35 -17.31
N ASN A 45 2.55 -4.52 -18.00
CA ASN A 45 1.41 -3.62 -17.87
C ASN A 45 0.41 -4.22 -16.88
N VAL A 46 0.16 -3.49 -15.80
CA VAL A 46 -0.73 -3.91 -14.70
C VAL A 46 -1.82 -2.88 -14.50
N ARG A 47 -2.88 -3.28 -13.81
CA ARG A 47 -3.90 -2.38 -13.29
C ARG A 47 -4.31 -2.81 -11.89
N ALA A 48 -4.31 -1.88 -10.95
CA ALA A 48 -4.84 -2.08 -9.61
C ALA A 48 -6.36 -1.88 -9.66
N GLU A 49 -7.10 -2.70 -8.92
CA GLU A 49 -8.56 -2.69 -8.87
C GLU A 49 -8.99 -2.68 -7.41
N PHE A 50 -9.63 -1.60 -6.96
CA PHE A 50 -10.09 -1.46 -5.57
C PHE A 50 -11.36 -0.64 -5.47
N GLY A 51 -12.23 -0.98 -4.52
CA GLY A 51 -13.49 -0.26 -4.30
C GLY A 51 -13.32 1.02 -3.50
N GLY A 52 -14.40 1.79 -3.39
CA GLY A 52 -14.44 2.93 -2.47
C GLY A 52 -13.96 4.24 -3.06
N SER A 53 -14.27 4.55 -4.33
CA SER A 53 -13.77 5.75 -5.01
C SER A 53 -13.98 7.07 -4.25
N SER A 54 -14.99 7.17 -3.38
CA SER A 54 -15.24 8.35 -2.54
C SER A 54 -14.39 8.44 -1.27
N CYS A 55 -13.68 7.37 -0.93
CA CYS A 55 -13.04 7.14 0.36
C CYS A 55 -11.66 6.48 0.21
N SER A 56 -11.15 6.36 -1.02
CA SER A 56 -9.88 5.71 -1.29
C SER A 56 -9.07 6.47 -2.33
N GLU A 57 -7.77 6.35 -2.23
CA GLU A 57 -6.79 6.98 -3.10
C GLU A 57 -5.68 5.98 -3.41
N PHE A 58 -5.30 5.87 -4.68
CA PHE A 58 -4.15 5.04 -5.03
C PHE A 58 -2.88 5.69 -4.53
N LYS A 59 -2.05 4.90 -3.84
CA LYS A 59 -0.85 5.42 -3.19
C LYS A 59 0.39 5.14 -4.03
N ASP A 60 0.70 3.87 -4.26
CA ASP A 60 1.96 3.49 -4.90
C ASP A 60 1.95 2.05 -5.48
N TRP A 61 2.89 1.85 -6.41
CA TRP A 61 3.30 0.54 -6.90
C TRP A 61 4.66 0.19 -6.31
N GLY A 62 4.77 -0.97 -5.66
CA GLY A 62 6.03 -1.54 -5.21
C GLY A 62 6.51 -2.65 -6.14
N VAL A 63 7.77 -2.61 -6.57
CA VAL A 63 8.38 -3.64 -7.42
C VAL A 63 9.65 -4.16 -6.76
N ALA A 64 9.76 -5.47 -6.61
CA ALA A 64 10.96 -6.15 -6.13
C ALA A 64 11.40 -7.21 -7.15
N GLU A 65 12.66 -7.15 -7.54
CA GLU A 65 13.22 -8.00 -8.59
C GLU A 65 14.32 -8.91 -8.06
N THR A 66 14.25 -10.18 -8.44
CA THR A 66 15.32 -11.17 -8.27
C THR A 66 15.63 -11.83 -9.61
N SER A 67 16.72 -12.58 -9.69
CA SER A 67 17.09 -13.32 -10.91
C SER A 67 16.05 -14.39 -11.32
N SER A 68 15.11 -14.77 -10.45
CA SER A 68 14.09 -15.80 -10.73
C SER A 68 12.65 -15.33 -10.57
N SER A 69 12.42 -14.12 -10.05
CA SER A 69 11.08 -13.58 -9.83
C SER A 69 11.01 -12.06 -9.93
N VAL A 70 9.80 -11.59 -10.20
CA VAL A 70 9.35 -10.20 -10.09
C VAL A 70 8.14 -10.20 -9.17
N THR A 71 8.16 -9.37 -8.15
CA THR A 71 7.03 -9.19 -7.23
C THR A 71 6.48 -7.78 -7.39
N ILE A 72 5.17 -7.68 -7.65
CA ILE A 72 4.47 -6.41 -7.80
C ILE A 72 3.43 -6.27 -6.69
N ARG A 73 3.43 -5.10 -6.05
CA ARG A 73 2.47 -4.68 -5.01
C ARG A 73 1.78 -3.40 -5.46
N ALA A 74 0.49 -3.31 -5.19
CA ALA A 74 -0.29 -2.10 -5.35
C ALA A 74 -0.80 -1.67 -3.98
N THR A 75 -0.65 -0.41 -3.60
CA THR A 75 -1.12 0.11 -2.31
C THR A 75 -2.14 1.20 -2.55
N ALA A 76 -3.25 1.17 -1.82
CA ALA A 76 -4.21 2.25 -1.74
C ALA A 76 -4.37 2.71 -0.29
N GLU A 77 -4.67 3.99 -0.10
CA GLU A 77 -5.11 4.54 1.17
C GLU A 77 -6.64 4.55 1.20
N PHE A 78 -7.21 4.14 2.33
CA PHE A 78 -8.64 4.24 2.62
C PHE A 78 -8.85 5.21 3.78
N PHE A 79 -9.86 6.06 3.69
CA PHE A 79 -10.16 7.09 4.67
C PHE A 79 -11.67 7.25 4.84
N GLY A 80 -12.09 7.76 6.00
CA GLY A 80 -13.51 7.82 6.35
C GLY A 80 -14.13 6.43 6.59
N ASN A 81 -15.45 6.39 6.75
CA ASN A 81 -16.20 5.21 7.18
C ASN A 81 -17.30 4.78 6.19
N GLU A 82 -17.64 5.61 5.21
CA GLU A 82 -18.67 5.36 4.22
C GLU A 82 -18.13 5.57 2.81
N CYS A 83 -17.96 4.46 2.10
CA CYS A 83 -17.40 4.39 0.77
C CYS A 83 -18.49 4.16 -0.27
N THR A 84 -18.42 4.85 -1.41
CA THR A 84 -19.17 4.43 -2.60
C THR A 84 -18.72 3.03 -3.03
N ALA A 85 -19.64 2.24 -3.59
CA ALA A 85 -19.30 0.90 -4.07
C ALA A 85 -18.56 0.91 -5.42
N ASP A 86 -18.26 2.10 -5.97
CA ASP A 86 -17.63 2.23 -7.28
C ASP A 86 -16.20 1.68 -7.27
N LEU A 87 -15.84 1.02 -8.36
CA LEU A 87 -14.51 0.48 -8.58
C LEU A 87 -13.58 1.57 -9.12
N VAL A 88 -12.41 1.69 -8.52
CA VAL A 88 -11.27 2.45 -9.02
C VAL A 88 -10.34 1.50 -9.77
N VAL A 89 -9.88 1.92 -10.94
CA VAL A 89 -8.93 1.15 -11.78
C VAL A 89 -7.74 2.04 -12.09
N GLU A 90 -6.56 1.64 -11.59
CA GLU A 90 -5.33 2.42 -11.74
C GLU A 90 -4.31 1.67 -12.59
N PRO A 91 -4.13 2.05 -13.87
CA PRO A 91 -3.18 1.39 -14.75
C PRO A 91 -1.75 1.86 -14.49
N MET A 92 -0.79 0.95 -14.68
CA MET A 92 0.65 1.26 -14.63
C MET A 92 1.42 0.41 -15.63
N SER A 93 2.43 1.03 -16.24
CA SER A 93 3.44 0.33 -17.04
C SER A 93 4.74 0.27 -16.25
N ILE A 94 5.12 -0.93 -15.84
CA ILE A 94 6.33 -1.20 -15.08
C ILE A 94 7.43 -1.63 -16.05
N VAL A 95 8.57 -0.96 -16.00
CA VAL A 95 9.77 -1.34 -16.75
C VAL A 95 10.72 -2.05 -15.78
N LEU A 96 10.95 -3.33 -16.04
CA LEU A 96 11.86 -4.18 -15.27
C LEU A 96 13.33 -3.89 -15.59
N ASP A 97 14.21 -4.18 -14.65
CA ASP A 97 15.66 -4.12 -14.83
C ASP A 97 16.14 -5.10 -15.92
N GLU A 98 15.59 -6.32 -15.91
CA GLU A 98 15.84 -7.38 -16.88
C GLU A 98 14.53 -7.91 -17.47
N PRO A 99 14.54 -8.49 -18.70
CA PRO A 99 13.33 -9.07 -19.28
C PRO A 99 12.68 -10.09 -18.34
N LEU A 100 11.34 -10.14 -18.33
CA LEU A 100 10.60 -11.10 -17.50
C LEU A 100 11.01 -12.53 -17.88
N GLY A 101 11.02 -12.87 -19.17
CA GLY A 101 11.47 -14.18 -19.66
C GLY A 101 10.77 -15.33 -18.91
N ASP A 102 11.57 -16.21 -18.31
CA ASP A 102 11.10 -17.35 -17.51
C ASP A 102 10.96 -17.02 -16.01
N ARG A 103 11.19 -15.76 -15.61
CA ARG A 103 11.05 -15.32 -14.21
C ARG A 103 9.57 -15.34 -13.83
N ARG A 104 9.31 -15.73 -12.60
CA ARG A 104 7.94 -15.78 -12.07
C ARG A 104 7.43 -14.39 -11.75
N LEU A 105 6.20 -14.10 -12.16
CA LEU A 105 5.51 -12.89 -11.76
C LEU A 105 4.59 -13.18 -10.56
N LEU A 106 4.78 -12.45 -9.47
CA LEU A 106 4.11 -12.68 -8.18
C LEU A 106 3.29 -11.46 -7.74
N GLY A 107 2.07 -11.70 -7.26
CA GLY A 107 1.23 -10.72 -6.54
C GLY A 107 1.15 -11.06 -5.04
N CYS A 108 0.96 -10.06 -4.16
CA CYS A 108 1.18 -10.24 -2.73
C CYS A 108 -0.07 -10.34 -1.84
N ARG A 109 -1.28 -10.40 -2.40
CA ARG A 109 -2.49 -10.62 -1.62
C ARG A 109 -2.86 -12.11 -1.46
N PRO A 110 -3.31 -12.54 -0.26
CA PRO A 110 -3.73 -13.91 0.02
C PRO A 110 -5.13 -14.27 -0.52
N GLU A 111 -5.96 -13.26 -0.86
CA GLU A 111 -7.28 -13.43 -1.46
C GLU A 111 -7.32 -13.32 -2.99
N SER A 112 -6.23 -12.88 -3.64
CA SER A 112 -6.11 -12.77 -5.11
C SER A 112 -5.90 -14.12 -5.81
N VAL A 113 -6.58 -15.15 -5.33
CA VAL A 113 -6.80 -16.32 -6.17
C VAL A 113 -7.87 -15.91 -7.18
N VAL A 114 -7.49 -15.74 -8.45
CA VAL A 114 -8.46 -15.89 -9.54
C VAL A 114 -8.90 -17.36 -9.52
N THR A 115 -9.85 -17.71 -8.66
CA THR A 115 -10.61 -18.96 -8.73
C THR A 115 -11.94 -18.76 -8.01
N ALA A 116 -13.02 -19.18 -8.67
CA ALA A 116 -14.37 -19.16 -8.12
C ALA A 116 -14.46 -19.96 -6.81
N GLY A 117 -14.80 -19.29 -5.70
CA GLY A 117 -15.41 -19.91 -4.51
C GLY A 117 -14.51 -20.19 -3.29
N SER A 118 -14.60 -19.28 -2.30
CA SER A 118 -14.68 -19.53 -0.84
C SER A 118 -13.43 -19.69 0.08
N ASN A 119 -13.43 -18.82 1.11
CA ASN A 119 -13.06 -18.90 2.56
C ASN A 119 -11.70 -19.45 3.10
N ARG A 120 -10.81 -18.51 3.52
CA ARG A 120 -9.84 -18.40 4.69
C ARG A 120 -9.01 -19.62 5.19
N PRO A 121 -7.84 -19.49 5.89
CA PRO A 121 -6.94 -18.35 6.21
C PRO A 121 -5.40 -18.60 6.01
N THR A 122 -4.57 -17.55 6.12
CA THR A 122 -3.17 -17.44 6.69
C THR A 122 -2.18 -16.59 5.88
N VAL A 123 -1.36 -15.85 6.64
CA VAL A 123 -0.24 -14.97 6.26
C VAL A 123 0.96 -15.82 5.83
N ASP A 124 1.78 -15.26 4.91
CA ASP A 124 2.97 -15.79 4.22
C ASP A 124 2.76 -16.41 2.83
N ASP A 125 3.63 -15.98 1.90
CA ASP A 125 3.76 -16.27 0.46
C ASP A 125 2.89 -15.47 -0.54
N CYS A 126 3.53 -14.51 -1.23
CA CYS A 126 3.05 -13.89 -2.47
C CYS A 126 2.93 -14.99 -3.55
N ARG A 127 1.72 -15.27 -4.05
CA ARG A 127 1.44 -16.41 -4.94
C ARG A 127 1.63 -16.09 -6.43
N GLU A 128 2.00 -17.13 -7.18
CA GLU A 128 2.36 -17.08 -8.61
C GLU A 128 1.15 -16.78 -9.51
N THR A 129 1.34 -15.92 -10.53
CA THR A 129 0.39 -15.82 -11.65
C THR A 129 0.83 -16.80 -12.73
N ALA A 130 0.06 -17.88 -12.93
CA ALA A 130 0.33 -18.84 -14.01
C ALA A 130 -0.02 -18.23 -15.38
N SER A 131 0.90 -18.41 -16.33
CA SER A 131 0.83 -17.97 -17.73
C SER A 131 -0.27 -18.65 -18.54
#